data_AF-A0A4V1WL22-F1
#
_entry.id   AF-A0A4V1WL22-F1
#
_cell.length_a   1.000
_cell.length_b   1.000
_cell.length_c   1.000
_cell.angle_alpha   90.00
_cell.angle_beta   90.00
_cell.angle_gamma   90.00
#
_symmetry.space_group_name_H-M   'P 1'
#
loop_
_entity.id
_entity.type
_entity.pdbx_description
1 polymer ?
#
loop_
_entity_poly.entity_id
_entity_poly.type
_entity_poly.pdbx_seq_one_letter_code
_entity_poly.pdbx_strand_id
1 'polypeptide(L)'
;MAPKPPPAKGASKRMQQTMEVLRQDTEFNERVQKPSTKSMFFDHCAPSTVDKRQRDRANFKHFCEVFYKEENEIDMYAAETLTDRVCRFLEGMSRASKGMLHDKVQMATLTQIRQALEWWITVFTLLHQREKLNIFLEQGTSTYYNKAYQD
;
A
#
# COMPACT_ATOMS: atom_id res chain seq x y z
N MET A 1 13.77 -23.71 -14.04
CA MET A 1 14.43 -22.57 -14.71
C MET A 1 13.95 -21.30 -14.03
N ALA A 2 14.85 -20.35 -13.73
CA ALA A 2 14.41 -19.07 -13.15
C ALA A 2 13.52 -18.32 -14.18
N PRO A 3 12.41 -17.72 -13.74
CA PRO A 3 11.54 -16.97 -14.65
C PRO A 3 12.33 -15.84 -15.31
N LYS A 4 12.23 -15.75 -16.64
CA LYS A 4 12.84 -14.65 -17.40
C LYS A 4 12.07 -13.36 -17.08
N PRO A 5 12.75 -12.25 -16.76
CA PRO A 5 12.05 -10.99 -16.50
C PRO A 5 11.24 -10.57 -17.74
N PRO A 6 10.06 -9.97 -17.56
CA PRO A 6 9.24 -9.51 -18.68
C PRO A 6 10.00 -8.45 -19.51
N PRO A 7 9.73 -8.37 -20.82
CA PRO A 7 10.40 -7.39 -21.69
C PRO A 7 10.08 -5.96 -21.22
N ALA A 8 11.13 -5.19 -20.94
CA ALA A 8 10.98 -3.80 -20.55
C ALA A 8 10.53 -2.95 -21.76
N LYS A 9 9.42 -2.22 -21.61
CA LYS A 9 9.09 -1.14 -22.54
C LYS A 9 10.02 0.04 -22.26
N GLY A 10 10.61 0.61 -23.31
CA GLY A 10 11.41 1.83 -23.21
C GLY A 10 10.59 3.00 -22.64
N ALA A 11 11.26 3.93 -21.96
CA ALA A 11 10.62 5.15 -21.47
C ALA A 11 10.03 5.95 -22.64
N SER A 12 8.84 6.54 -22.44
CA SER A 12 8.23 7.40 -23.46
C SER A 12 9.08 8.65 -23.72
N LYS A 13 9.02 9.22 -24.94
CA LYS A 13 9.75 10.46 -25.28
C LYS A 13 9.48 11.59 -24.28
N ARG A 14 8.22 11.73 -23.85
CA ARG A 14 7.82 12.72 -22.84
C ARG A 14 8.56 12.47 -21.52
N MET A 15 8.62 11.23 -21.06
CA MET A 15 9.31 10.89 -19.83
C MET A 15 10.82 11.15 -19.95
N GLN A 16 11.43 10.80 -21.08
CA GLN A 16 12.85 11.09 -21.34
C GLN A 16 13.14 12.60 -21.27
N GLN A 17 12.29 13.43 -21.87
CA GLN A 17 12.41 14.88 -21.80
C GLN A 17 12.24 15.43 -20.38
N THR A 18 11.25 14.93 -19.62
CA THR A 18 11.06 15.32 -18.21
C THR A 18 12.28 14.97 -17.36
N MET A 19 12.87 13.79 -17.57
CA MET A 19 14.08 13.38 -16.84
C MET A 19 15.28 14.28 -17.16
N GLU A 20 15.41 14.71 -18.41
CA GLU A 20 16.47 15.64 -18.81
C GLU A 20 16.31 17.03 -18.17
N VAL A 21 15.06 17.51 -18.03
CA VAL A 21 14.78 18.75 -17.29
C VAL A 21 15.10 18.57 -15.80
N LEU A 22 14.70 17.47 -15.18
CA LEU A 22 14.99 17.19 -13.77
C LEU A 22 16.50 17.04 -13.51
N ARG A 23 17.28 16.57 -14.48
CA ARG A 23 18.75 16.49 -14.38
C ARG A 23 19.41 17.87 -14.24
N GLN A 24 18.77 18.91 -14.78
CA GLN A 24 19.24 20.29 -14.73
C GLN A 24 18.85 21.00 -13.43
N ASP A 25 17.98 20.40 -12.61
CA ASP A 25 17.67 20.88 -11.26
C ASP A 25 18.79 20.47 -10.30
N THR A 26 19.61 21.45 -9.91
CA THR A 26 20.78 21.25 -9.04
C THR A 26 20.40 20.65 -7.69
N GLU A 27 19.30 21.09 -7.07
CA GLU A 27 18.86 20.61 -5.76
C GLU A 27 18.35 19.16 -5.85
N PHE A 28 17.58 18.84 -6.88
CA PHE A 28 17.12 17.48 -7.13
C PHE A 28 18.28 16.54 -7.45
N ASN A 29 19.23 16.96 -8.29
CA ASN A 29 20.37 16.16 -8.72
C ASN A 29 21.32 15.86 -7.54
N GLU A 30 21.60 16.84 -6.68
CA GLU A 30 22.37 16.61 -5.44
C GLU A 30 21.69 15.63 -4.48
N ARG A 31 20.35 15.65 -4.41
CA ARG A 31 19.59 14.70 -3.57
C ARG A 31 19.59 13.30 -4.13
N VAL A 32 19.50 13.11 -5.45
CA VAL A 32 19.44 11.79 -6.08
C VAL A 32 20.73 10.99 -5.90
N GLN A 33 21.87 11.68 -5.68
CA GLN A 33 23.17 11.04 -5.38
C GLN A 33 23.29 10.54 -3.93
N LYS A 34 22.35 10.89 -3.04
CA LYS A 34 22.38 10.51 -1.62
C LYS A 34 21.38 9.36 -1.36
N PRO A 35 21.70 8.40 -0.47
CA PRO A 35 20.74 7.40 -0.04
C PRO A 35 19.50 8.08 0.55
N SER A 36 18.33 7.80 0.00
CA SER A 36 17.07 8.25 0.59
C SER A 36 16.71 7.34 1.75
N THR A 37 16.62 7.91 2.96
CA THR A 37 16.14 7.19 4.15
C THR A 37 14.65 7.39 4.40
N LYS A 38 13.99 8.28 3.63
CA LYS A 38 12.57 8.62 3.75
C LYS A 38 11.97 8.95 2.38
N SER A 39 10.84 8.35 2.05
CA SER A 39 10.09 8.69 0.82
C SER A 39 9.55 10.12 0.90
N MET A 40 10.08 11.02 0.07
CA MET A 40 9.59 12.41 -0.02
C MET A 40 8.26 12.54 -0.77
N PHE A 41 7.83 11.48 -1.48
CA PHE A 41 6.54 11.43 -2.17
C PHE A 41 5.37 11.09 -1.24
N PHE A 42 5.67 10.73 0.00
CA PHE A 42 4.68 10.47 1.03
C PHE A 42 4.50 11.71 1.88
N ASP A 43 3.72 12.68 1.38
CA ASP A 43 3.22 13.73 2.25
C ASP A 43 2.06 13.18 3.09
N HIS A 44 2.41 12.78 4.32
CA HIS A 44 1.46 12.28 5.30
C HIS A 44 0.42 13.30 5.74
N CYS A 45 0.66 14.59 5.50
CA CYS A 45 -0.21 15.71 5.83
C CYS A 45 -0.94 16.28 4.61
N ALA A 46 -0.62 15.84 3.39
CA ALA A 46 -1.33 16.29 2.19
C ALA A 46 -2.83 16.00 2.37
N PRO A 47 -3.72 16.98 2.10
CA PRO A 47 -5.17 16.81 2.31
C PRO A 47 -5.72 15.57 1.62
N SER A 48 -5.32 15.31 0.37
CA SER A 48 -5.73 14.13 -0.39
C SER A 48 -5.28 12.80 0.24
N THR A 49 -4.09 12.77 0.85
CA THR A 49 -3.58 11.61 1.60
C THR A 49 -4.38 11.40 2.88
N VAL A 50 -4.66 12.47 3.63
CA VAL A 50 -5.45 12.43 4.87
C VAL A 50 -6.87 11.97 4.59
N ASP A 51 -7.54 12.57 3.60
CA ASP A 51 -8.91 12.22 3.21
C ASP A 51 -9.02 10.76 2.78
N LYS A 52 -8.03 10.26 2.04
CA LYS A 52 -7.98 8.86 1.61
C LYS A 52 -7.83 7.93 2.82
N ARG A 53 -6.91 8.25 3.74
CA ARG A 53 -6.73 7.49 4.98
C ARG A 53 -7.97 7.46 5.85
N GLN A 54 -8.67 8.58 6.00
CA GLN A 54 -9.91 8.64 6.78
C GLN A 54 -11.01 7.77 6.16
N ARG A 55 -11.13 7.79 4.83
CA ARG A 55 -12.07 6.95 4.09
C ARG A 55 -11.77 5.46 4.24
N ASP A 56 -10.50 5.08 4.09
CA ASP A 56 -10.08 3.68 4.21
C ASP A 56 -10.26 3.17 5.65
N ARG A 57 -10.04 4.03 6.66
CA ARG A 57 -10.37 3.76 8.07
C ARG A 57 -11.87 3.53 8.28
N ALA A 58 -12.72 4.43 7.76
CA ALA A 58 -14.17 4.31 7.89
C ALA A 58 -14.69 3.02 7.24
N ASN A 59 -14.16 2.68 6.06
CA ASN A 59 -14.51 1.44 5.36
C ASN A 59 -14.06 0.19 6.14
N PHE A 60 -12.85 0.20 6.70
CA PHE A 60 -12.35 -0.90 7.51
C PHE A 60 -13.17 -1.08 8.80
N LYS A 61 -13.49 0.03 9.48
CA LYS A 61 -14.36 0.02 10.66
C LYS A 61 -15.72 -0.62 10.33
N HIS A 62 -16.35 -0.15 9.26
CA HIS A 62 -17.63 -0.69 8.82
C HIS A 62 -17.55 -2.19 8.46
N PHE A 63 -16.46 -2.61 7.84
CA PHE A 63 -16.20 -4.03 7.57
C PHE A 63 -16.11 -4.85 8.88
N CYS A 64 -15.38 -4.36 9.88
CA CYS A 64 -15.28 -5.02 11.19
C CYS A 64 -16.63 -5.10 11.91
N GLU A 65 -17.42 -4.02 11.89
CA GLU A 65 -18.78 -3.98 12.45
C GLU A 65 -19.70 -5.01 11.77
N VAL A 66 -19.68 -5.08 10.43
CA VAL A 66 -20.58 -5.95 9.66
C VAL A 66 -20.22 -7.43 9.87
N PHE A 67 -18.95 -7.79 9.69
CA PHE A 67 -18.50 -9.19 9.61
C PHE A 67 -18.04 -9.78 10.94
N TYR A 68 -17.55 -8.95 11.88
CA TYR A 68 -17.00 -9.42 13.15
C TYR A 68 -17.78 -8.91 14.38
N LYS A 69 -18.80 -8.04 14.18
CA LYS A 69 -19.61 -7.46 15.26
C LYS A 69 -18.79 -6.69 16.30
N GLU A 70 -17.67 -6.14 15.87
CA GLU A 70 -16.83 -5.31 16.71
C GLU A 70 -17.26 -3.85 16.61
N GLU A 71 -17.38 -3.17 17.76
CA GLU A 71 -17.73 -1.74 17.83
C GLU A 71 -16.58 -0.91 18.42
N ASN A 72 -15.72 -1.55 19.23
CA ASN A 72 -14.53 -0.92 19.78
C ASN A 72 -13.43 -0.91 18.73
N GLU A 73 -13.06 0.29 18.30
CA GLU A 73 -12.06 0.49 17.27
C GLU A 73 -10.67 0.02 17.69
N ILE A 74 -10.30 0.07 18.97
CA ILE A 74 -9.00 -0.43 19.44
C ILE A 74 -8.90 -1.94 19.19
N ASP A 75 -9.98 -2.67 19.45
CA ASP A 75 -10.03 -4.12 19.28
C ASP A 75 -9.98 -4.53 17.80
N MET A 76 -10.49 -3.68 16.91
CA MET A 76 -10.38 -3.87 15.45
C MET A 76 -8.91 -3.90 14.98
N TYR A 77 -8.03 -3.17 15.69
CA TYR A 77 -6.61 -3.05 15.42
C TYR A 77 -5.72 -3.96 16.31
N ALA A 78 -6.31 -4.88 17.08
CA ALA A 78 -5.57 -5.81 17.92
C ALA A 78 -4.63 -6.71 17.10
N ALA A 79 -3.37 -6.84 17.52
CA ALA A 79 -2.33 -7.52 16.74
C ALA A 79 -2.62 -8.99 16.44
N GLU A 80 -3.39 -9.70 17.27
CA GLU A 80 -3.69 -11.11 17.07
C GLU A 80 -4.58 -11.35 15.83
N THR A 81 -5.46 -10.42 15.50
CA THR A 81 -6.53 -10.58 14.50
C THR A 81 -6.41 -9.61 13.33
N LEU A 82 -5.62 -8.54 13.49
CA LEU A 82 -5.46 -7.46 12.53
C LEU A 82 -5.05 -7.94 11.13
N THR A 83 -4.09 -8.86 11.03
CA THR A 83 -3.61 -9.37 9.74
C THR A 83 -4.72 -10.06 8.95
N ASP A 84 -5.46 -10.97 9.59
CA ASP A 84 -6.57 -11.68 8.93
C ASP A 84 -7.64 -10.68 8.47
N ARG A 85 -8.03 -9.77 9.35
CA ARG A 85 -9.05 -8.75 9.06
C ARG A 85 -8.65 -7.85 7.91
N VAL A 86 -7.41 -7.37 7.87
CA VAL A 86 -6.92 -6.52 6.77
C VAL A 86 -6.89 -7.32 5.46
N CYS A 87 -6.45 -8.57 5.47
CA CYS A 87 -6.48 -9.42 4.27
C CYS A 87 -7.91 -9.65 3.76
N ARG A 88 -8.85 -9.98 4.66
CA ARG A 88 -10.27 -10.18 4.32
C ARG A 88 -10.95 -8.89 3.87
N PHE A 89 -10.58 -7.77 4.46
CA PHE A 89 -11.05 -6.46 4.03
C PHE A 89 -10.58 -6.15 2.61
N LEU A 90 -9.30 -6.33 2.29
CA LEU A 90 -8.77 -6.12 0.94
C LEU A 90 -9.42 -7.05 -0.09
N GLU A 91 -9.66 -8.31 0.28
CA GLU A 91 -10.45 -9.26 -0.53
C GLU A 91 -11.87 -8.72 -0.78
N GLY A 92 -12.55 -8.25 0.27
CA GLY A 92 -13.88 -7.65 0.19
C GLY A 92 -13.90 -6.41 -0.71
N MET A 93 -12.93 -5.51 -0.58
CA MET A 93 -12.79 -4.31 -1.42
C MET A 93 -12.56 -4.66 -2.89
N SER A 94 -11.76 -5.70 -3.17
CA SER A 94 -11.58 -6.21 -4.54
C SER A 94 -12.89 -6.72 -5.13
N ARG A 95 -13.69 -7.46 -4.36
CA ARG A 95 -14.98 -8.00 -4.81
C ARG A 95 -16.11 -6.96 -4.91
N ALA A 96 -16.10 -5.96 -4.03
CA ALA A 96 -17.10 -4.89 -4.00
C ALA A 96 -16.94 -3.90 -5.16
N SER A 97 -15.76 -3.83 -5.77
CA SER A 97 -15.44 -2.94 -6.88
C SER A 97 -16.10 -3.42 -8.20
N LYS A 98 -17.43 -3.30 -8.33
CA LYS A 98 -18.16 -3.58 -9.58
C LYS A 98 -18.15 -2.37 -10.53
N GLY A 99 -17.74 -2.55 -11.80
CA GLY A 99 -17.68 -1.52 -12.85
C GLY A 99 -16.44 -1.67 -13.76
N MET A 100 -16.09 -0.69 -14.61
CA MET A 100 -14.86 -0.67 -15.46
C MET A 100 -13.54 -0.91 -14.68
N LEU A 101 -13.60 -0.87 -13.36
CA LEU A 101 -12.53 -1.18 -12.42
C LEU A 101 -12.50 -2.64 -11.97
N HIS A 102 -13.51 -3.49 -12.23
CA HIS A 102 -13.53 -4.88 -11.78
C HIS A 102 -12.41 -5.71 -12.46
N ASP A 103 -12.11 -5.43 -13.73
CA ASP A 103 -10.99 -6.06 -14.46
C ASP A 103 -9.63 -5.38 -14.16
N LYS A 104 -9.67 -4.25 -13.45
CA LYS A 104 -8.51 -3.38 -13.15
C LYS A 104 -8.60 -2.80 -11.75
N VAL A 105 -8.96 -3.58 -10.72
CA VAL A 105 -8.58 -3.20 -9.37
C VAL A 105 -7.08 -3.42 -9.36
N GLN A 106 -6.36 -2.38 -9.77
CA GLN A 106 -4.93 -2.46 -9.98
C GLN A 106 -4.31 -2.71 -8.61
N MET A 107 -3.28 -3.55 -8.58
CA MET A 107 -2.47 -3.75 -7.38
C MET A 107 -2.07 -2.41 -6.73
N ALA A 108 -1.92 -1.34 -7.52
CA ALA A 108 -1.72 0.02 -7.02
C ALA A 108 -2.81 0.51 -6.04
N THR A 109 -4.10 0.27 -6.32
CA THR A 109 -5.20 0.68 -5.44
C THR A 109 -5.22 -0.11 -4.15
N LEU A 110 -5.05 -1.44 -4.22
CA LEU A 110 -4.97 -2.29 -3.02
C LEU A 110 -3.73 -1.95 -2.18
N THR A 111 -2.60 -1.69 -2.83
CA THR A 111 -1.38 -1.21 -2.16
C THR A 111 -1.60 0.12 -1.46
N GLN A 112 -2.32 1.07 -2.08
CA GLN A 112 -2.63 2.35 -1.43
C GLN A 112 -3.54 2.17 -0.20
N ILE A 113 -4.57 1.31 -0.28
CA ILE A 113 -5.44 1.00 0.86
C ILE A 113 -4.63 0.35 1.97
N ARG A 114 -3.78 -0.63 1.63
CA ARG A 114 -2.88 -1.29 2.59
C ARG A 114 -1.96 -0.27 3.27
N GLN A 115 -1.30 0.62 2.53
CA GLN A 115 -0.44 1.66 3.10
C GLN A 115 -1.21 2.65 4.00
N ALA A 116 -2.45 2.97 3.63
CA ALA A 116 -3.32 3.80 4.47
C ALA A 116 -3.67 3.10 5.80
N LEU A 117 -3.95 1.79 5.76
CA LEU A 117 -4.19 0.99 6.97
C LEU A 117 -2.92 0.80 7.80
N GLU A 118 -1.77 0.54 7.19
CA GLU A 118 -0.46 0.46 7.87
C GLU A 118 -0.17 1.72 8.70
N TRP A 119 -0.53 2.90 8.19
CA TRP A 119 -0.45 4.14 8.96
C TRP A 119 -1.34 4.13 10.20
N TRP A 120 -2.61 3.75 10.07
CA TRP A 120 -3.54 3.70 11.21
C TRP A 120 -3.16 2.62 12.22
N ILE A 121 -2.73 1.46 11.75
CA ILE A 121 -2.17 0.40 12.59
C ILE A 121 -1.01 0.96 13.41
N THR A 122 -0.10 1.71 12.77
CA THR A 122 1.01 2.36 13.45
C THR A 122 0.51 3.35 14.51
N VAL A 123 -0.56 4.10 14.25
CA VAL A 123 -1.17 5.03 15.22
C VAL A 123 -1.82 4.30 16.41
N PHE A 124 -2.50 3.17 16.16
CA PHE A 124 -3.29 2.47 17.17
C PHE A 124 -2.55 1.35 17.92
N THR A 125 -1.43 0.85 17.40
CA THR A 125 -0.63 -0.20 18.05
C THR A 125 0.63 0.37 18.72
N LEU A 126 0.90 -0.06 19.95
CA LEU A 126 2.11 0.25 20.70
C LEU A 126 3.36 -0.29 19.96
N LEU A 127 4.49 0.41 20.08
CA LEU A 127 5.76 0.15 19.38
C LEU A 127 6.20 -1.33 19.36
N HIS A 128 5.97 -2.10 20.43
CA HIS A 128 6.37 -3.52 20.55
C HIS A 128 5.55 -4.49 19.68
N GLN A 129 4.35 -4.10 19.21
CA GLN A 129 3.55 -4.93 18.30
C GLN A 129 3.87 -4.68 16.81
N ARG A 130 4.62 -3.60 16.50
CA ARG A 130 5.01 -3.23 15.13
C ARG A 130 6.04 -4.16 14.50
N GLU A 131 6.91 -4.78 15.30
CA GLU A 131 7.96 -5.68 14.80
C GLU A 131 7.39 -6.98 14.18
N LYS A 132 6.31 -7.53 14.77
CA LYS A 132 5.62 -8.70 14.21
C LYS A 132 4.92 -8.40 12.89
N LEU A 133 4.44 -7.17 12.70
CA LEU A 133 3.75 -6.75 11.49
C LEU A 133 4.73 -6.53 10.32
N ASN A 134 5.86 -5.87 10.55
CA ASN A 134 6.87 -5.61 9.50
C ASN A 134 7.46 -6.90 8.92
N ILE A 135 7.75 -7.90 9.77
CA ILE A 135 8.27 -9.21 9.32
C ILE A 135 7.26 -9.90 8.37
N PHE A 136 5.96 -9.78 8.62
CA PHE A 136 4.94 -10.42 7.80
C PHE A 136 4.61 -9.65 6.52
N LEU A 137 4.65 -8.32 6.58
CA LEU A 137 4.43 -7.44 5.42
C LEU A 137 5.53 -7.58 4.34
N GLU A 138 6.76 -7.93 4.75
CA GLU A 138 7.87 -8.31 3.88
C GLU A 138 7.75 -9.74 3.33
N GLN A 139 7.11 -10.66 4.07
CA GLN A 139 6.88 -12.05 3.62
C GLN A 139 5.66 -12.18 2.68
N GLY A 140 4.59 -11.42 2.92
CA GLY A 140 3.36 -11.48 2.13
C GLY A 140 3.50 -10.97 0.69
N THR A 141 4.43 -10.03 0.43
CA THR A 141 4.79 -9.57 -0.92
C THR A 141 5.51 -10.67 -1.72
N SER A 142 6.30 -11.52 -1.05
CA SER A 142 7.02 -12.63 -1.69
C SER A 142 6.08 -13.77 -2.13
N THR A 143 5.07 -14.11 -1.33
CA THR A 143 4.13 -15.20 -1.66
C THR A 143 3.12 -14.84 -2.73
N TYR A 144 2.62 -13.60 -2.79
CA TYR A 144 1.72 -13.17 -3.87
C TYR A 144 2.45 -13.00 -5.21
N TYR A 145 3.71 -12.54 -5.20
CA TYR A 145 4.53 -12.53 -6.42
C TYR A 145 4.78 -13.94 -6.95
N ASN A 146 5.10 -14.92 -6.10
CA ASN A 146 5.39 -16.27 -6.58
C ASN A 146 4.17 -17.00 -7.16
N LYS A 147 2.95 -16.70 -6.69
CA LYS A 147 1.72 -17.34 -7.20
C LYS A 147 1.23 -16.74 -8.53
N ALA A 148 1.46 -15.45 -8.77
CA ALA A 148 1.04 -14.77 -10.01
C ALA A 148 1.92 -15.07 -11.25
N TYR A 149 3.04 -15.80 -11.07
CA TYR A 149 3.97 -16.17 -12.14
C TYR A 149 4.18 -17.70 -12.23
N GLN A 150 3.30 -18.50 -11.62
CA GLN A 150 3.33 -19.97 -11.68
C GLN A 150 2.19 -20.59 -12.51
N ASP A 151 1.30 -19.78 -13.09
CA ASP A 151 0.29 -20.20 -14.08
C ASP A 151 0.65 -19.73 -15.49
#